data_AF-A0A7T7ZYP2-F1
#
_entry.id   AF-A0A7T7ZYP2-F1
#
_cell.length_a   1.000
_cell.length_b   1.000
_cell.length_c   1.000
_cell.angle_alpha   90.00
_cell.angle_beta   90.00
_cell.angle_gamma   90.00
#
_symmetry.space_group_name_H-M   'P 1'
#
loop_
_entity.id
_entity.type
_entity.pdbx_description
1 polymer ?
#
loop_
_entity_poly.entity_id
_entity_poly.type
_entity_poly.pdbx_seq_one_letter_code
_entity_poly.pdbx_strand_id
1 'polypeptide(L)' 'MSLISFLKDSFIEFKDKVEWPKWPQLQSSTTVVAIATILLAVFTFGIDTLFSEAIKNIYTLLIGAFN' A
#
# COMPACT_ATOMS: atom_id res chain seq x y z
N MET A 1 17.18 17.86 32.58
CA MET A 1 16.90 18.34 31.21
C MET A 1 15.39 18.45 31.07
N SER A 2 14.87 19.65 30.81
CA SER A 2 13.42 19.86 30.69
C SER A 2 12.91 19.25 29.38
N LEU A 3 11.74 18.63 29.37
CA LEU A 3 11.09 18.15 28.13
C LEU A 3 11.02 19.24 27.04
N ILE A 4 10.91 20.49 27.47
CA ILE A 4 10.87 21.67 26.59
C ILE A 4 12.19 21.84 25.83
N SER A 5 13.34 21.57 26.45
CA SER A 5 14.63 21.64 25.76
C SER A 5 14.82 20.48 24.78
N PHE A 6 14.41 19.26 25.16
CA PHE A 6 14.49 18.09 24.27
C PHE A 6 13.68 18.25 22.98
N LEU A 7 12.45 18.77 23.08
CA LEU A 7 11.61 19.04 21.90
C LEU A 7 12.19 20.14 21.02
N LYS A 8 12.77 21.18 21.63
CA LYS A 8 13.40 22.29 20.91
C LYS A 8 14.65 21.83 20.16
N ASP A 9 15.48 21.02 20.81
CA ASP A 9 16.70 20.46 20.22
C ASP A 9 16.37 19.46 19.11
N SER A 10 15.36 18.60 19.32
CA SER A 10 14.86 17.67 18.29
C SER A 10 14.32 18.41 17.06
N PHE A 11 13.58 19.51 17.25
CA PHE A 11 13.06 20.29 16.11
C PHE A 11 14.17 20.97 15.31
N ILE A 12 15.21 21.47 15.98
CA ILE A 12 16.39 22.05 15.33
C ILE A 12 17.15 20.96 14.56
N GLU A 13 17.32 19.77 15.15
CA GLU A 13 17.94 18.62 14.50
C GLU A 13 17.16 18.18 13.26
N PHE A 14 15.84 18.02 13.37
CA PHE A 14 15.01 17.67 12.21
C PHE A 14 15.06 18.73 11.10
N LYS A 15 15.25 20.01 11.43
CA LYS A 15 15.36 21.07 10.40
C LYS A 15 16.73 21.09 9.71
N ASP A 16 17.80 20.91 10.47
CA ASP A 16 19.18 21.14 9.99
C ASP A 16 19.88 19.86 9.53
N LYS A 17 19.40 18.67 9.94
CA LYS A 17 19.97 17.37 9.57
C LYS A 17 19.09 16.53 8.64
N VAL A 18 17.82 16.88 8.44
CA VAL A 18 16.94 16.17 7.49
C VAL A 18 16.79 16.99 6.22
N GLU A 19 17.49 16.54 5.20
CA GLU A 19 17.35 17.10 3.85
C GLU A 19 16.24 16.33 3.13
N TRP A 20 15.15 17.03 2.79
CA TRP A 20 14.15 16.45 1.89
C TRP A 20 14.78 16.20 0.52
N PRO A 21 14.55 15.02 -0.10
CA PRO A 21 15.08 14.74 -1.41
C PRO A 21 14.58 15.77 -2.42
N LYS A 22 15.43 16.12 -3.39
CA LYS A 22 15.05 17.06 -4.45
C LYS A 22 13.85 16.50 -5.22
N TRP A 23 12.96 17.37 -5.69
CA TRP A 23 11.74 17.02 -6.44
C TRP A 23 11.92 15.93 -7.51
N PRO A 24 12.99 15.91 -8.33
CA PRO A 24 13.18 14.86 -9.33
C PRO A 24 13.41 13.46 -8.72
N GLN A 25 14.08 13.38 -7.57
CA GLN A 25 14.31 12.11 -6.87
C GLN A 25 13.03 11.62 -6.19
N LEU A 26 12.26 12.53 -5.58
CA LEU A 26 10.94 12.21 -5.02
C LEU A 26 10.00 11.65 -6.09
N GLN A 27 9.98 12.30 -7.27
CA GLN A 27 9.14 11.86 -8.37
C GLN A 27 9.57 10.48 -8.88
N SER A 28 10.88 10.24 -9.03
CA SER A 28 11.39 8.92 -9.43
C SER A 28 10.97 7.81 -8.46
N SER A 29 11.15 8.00 -7.16
CA SER A 29 10.72 7.03 -6.15
C SER A 29 9.20 6.82 -6.17
N THR A 30 8.43 7.89 -6.32
CA THR A 30 6.97 7.83 -6.36
C THR A 30 6.47 7.11 -7.62
N THR A 31 7.12 7.29 -8.76
CA THR A 31 6.76 6.60 -10.01
C THR A 31 6.95 5.10 -9.88
N VAL A 32 8.05 4.66 -9.26
CA VAL A 32 8.30 3.22 -9.02
C VAL A 32 7.19 2.63 -8.13
N VAL A 33 6.85 3.31 -7.02
CA VAL A 33 5.78 2.86 -6.12
C VAL A 33 4.44 2.82 -6.84
N ALA A 34 4.08 3.86 -7.61
CA ALA A 34 2.81 3.93 -8.33
C ALA A 34 2.64 2.76 -9.31
N ILE A 35 3.69 2.38 -10.04
CA ILE A 35 3.68 1.22 -10.95
C ILE A 35 3.49 -0.08 -10.16
N ALA A 36 4.18 -0.23 -9.04
CA ALA A 36 4.03 -1.40 -8.18
C ALA A 36 2.60 -1.53 -7.65
N THR A 37 1.94 -0.43 -7.25
CA THR A 37 0.56 -0.44 -6.77
C THR A 37 -0.43 -0.86 -7.86
N ILE A 38 -0.22 -0.42 -9.11
CA ILE A 38 -1.06 -0.81 -10.24
C ILE A 38 -0.93 -2.33 -10.49
N LEU A 39 0.29 -2.86 -10.45
CA LEU A 39 0.53 -4.29 -10.66
C LEU A 39 -0.12 -5.14 -9.55
N LEU A 40 -0.02 -4.70 -8.30
CA LEU A 40 -0.71 -5.33 -7.17
C LEU A 40 -2.24 -5.26 -7.32
N ALA A 41 -2.80 -4.14 -7.75
CA ALA A 41 -4.23 -4.00 -7.95
C ALA A 41 -4.78 -4.96 -9.02
N VAL A 42 -4.06 -5.14 -10.13
CA VAL A 42 -4.42 -6.12 -11.17
C VAL A 42 -4.34 -7.54 -10.63
N PHE A 43 -3.31 -7.84 -9.84
CA PHE A 43 -3.13 -9.15 -9.23
C PHE A 43 -4.26 -9.50 -8.26
N THR A 44 -4.61 -8.59 -7.33
CA THR A 44 -5.70 -8.83 -6.37
C THR A 44 -7.05 -8.93 -7.08
N PHE A 45 -7.29 -8.12 -8.12
CA PHE A 45 -8.49 -8.21 -8.93
C PHE A 45 -8.64 -9.59 -9.61
N GLY A 46 -7.54 -10.15 -10.13
CA GLY A 46 -7.53 -11.48 -10.71
C GLY A 46 -7.86 -12.56 -9.69
N ILE A 47 -7.30 -12.47 -8.48
CA ILE A 47 -7.60 -13.42 -7.40
C ILE A 47 -9.08 -13.31 -6.98
N ASP A 48 -9.57 -12.09 -6.75
CA ASP A 48 -10.93 -11.87 -6.26
C ASP A 48 -11.98 -12.42 -7.23
N THR A 49 -11.76 -12.24 -8.54
CA THR A 49 -12.65 -12.76 -9.59
C THR A 49 -12.62 -14.28 -9.67
N LEU A 50 -11.42 -14.89 -9.66
CA LEU A 50 -11.26 -16.35 -9.67
C LEU A 50 -11.94 -17.01 -8.46
N PHE A 51 -11.74 -16.47 -7.26
CA PHE A 51 -12.38 -17.01 -6.06
C PHE A 51 -13.89 -16.81 -6.08
N SER A 52 -14.40 -15.68 -6.57
CA SER A 52 -15.84 -15.44 -6.70
C SER A 52 -16.50 -16.47 -7.62
N GLU A 53 -15.89 -16.75 -8.78
CA GLU A 53 -16.42 -17.72 -9.74
C GLU A 53 -16.30 -19.16 -9.23
N ALA A 54 -15.17 -19.52 -8.61
CA ALA A 54 -14.98 -20.85 -8.03
C ALA A 54 -16.04 -21.15 -6.95
N ILE A 55 -16.28 -20.19 -6.05
CA ILE A 55 -17.28 -20.31 -4.99
C ILE A 55 -18.69 -20.42 -5.58
N LYS A 56 -19.05 -19.57 -6.55
CA LYS A 56 -20.35 -19.65 -7.25
C LYS A 56 -20.57 -21.03 -7.86
N ASN A 57 -19.59 -21.56 -8.57
CA ASN A 57 -19.70 -22.88 -9.19
C ASN A 57 -19.90 -23.99 -8.15
N ILE A 58 -19.20 -23.92 -7.02
CA ILE A 58 -19.37 -24.87 -5.91
C ILE A 58 -20.78 -24.80 -5.32
N TYR A 59 -21.29 -23.59 -5.07
CA TYR A 59 -22.66 -23.42 -4.57
C TYR A 59 -23.71 -23.91 -5.58
N THR A 60 -23.55 -23.61 -6.87
CA THR A 60 -24.45 -24.09 -7.92
C THR A 60 -24.47 -25.62 -8.00
N LEU A 61 -23.30 -26.28 -7.92
CA LEU A 61 -23.20 -27.74 -7.92
C LEU A 61 -23.84 -28.37 -6.68
N LEU A 62 -23.62 -27.78 -5.50
CA LEU A 62 -24.26 -28.24 -4.27
C LEU A 62 -25.78 -28.12 -4.34
N ILE A 63 -26.30 -26.97 -4.75
CA ILE A 63 -27.75 -26.75 -4.87
C ILE A 63 -28.36 -27.73 -5.89
N GLY A 64 -27.69 -27.96 -7.02
CA GLY A 64 -28.13 -28.93 -8.03
C GLY A 64 -28.03 -30.40 -7.59
N ALA A 65 -27.23 -30.73 -6.58
CA ALA A 65 -27.15 -32.09 -6.03
C ALA A 65 -28.24 -32.39 -4.98
N PHE A 66 -28.84 -31.35 -4.40
CA PHE A 66 -29.90 -31.48 -3.38
C PHE A 66 -31.31 -31.15 -3.89
N ASN A 67 -31.46 -30.91 -5.20
CA ASN A 67 -32.74 -30.71 -5.89
C ASN A 67 -33.00 -31.83 -6.89
#